data_AF-A0A4V3XD20-F1
#
_entry.id   AF-A0A4V3XD20-F1
#
_cell.length_a   1.000
_cell.length_b   1.000
_cell.length_c   1.000
_cell.angle_alpha   90.00
_cell.angle_beta   90.00
_cell.angle_gamma   90.00
#
_symmetry.space_group_name_H-M   'P 1'
#
loop_
_entity.id
_entity.type
_entity.pdbx_description
1 polymer ?
#
loop_
_entity_poly.entity_id
_entity_poly.type
_entity_poly.pdbx_seq_one_letter_code
_entity_poly.pdbx_strand_id
1 'polypeptide(L)'
;MFIIETSLPFVARVALASTALGTSALSTALVGWCGHPYVATIRALTESSEVKHEKDAAAEATKIEGVQLETYTLTLQPRFTSVYDSAFLTETRRPFAKWELAESVMLQRSSEDGSKTPSEETVAETMDTQGKVLGRWIVSWNEERTKGECRREGKVQR
;
A
#
# COMPACT_ATOMS: atom_id res chain seq x y z
N MET A 1 -34.79 8.76 -16.19
CA MET A 1 -35.76 7.66 -16.01
C MET A 1 -36.26 7.26 -17.39
N PHE A 2 -35.62 6.27 -18.01
CA PHE A 2 -36.03 5.76 -19.32
C PHE A 2 -37.22 4.82 -19.12
N ILE A 3 -38.42 5.37 -19.02
CA ILE A 3 -39.64 4.59 -19.23
C ILE A 3 -39.79 4.47 -20.74
N ILE A 4 -39.28 3.38 -21.29
CA ILE A 4 -39.58 3.00 -22.66
C ILE A 4 -40.89 2.21 -22.59
N GLU A 5 -42.02 2.86 -22.90
CA GLU A 5 -43.30 2.19 -23.16
C GLU A 5 -43.23 1.42 -24.50
N THR A 6 -42.37 0.41 -24.57
CA THR A 6 -42.38 -0.55 -25.66
C THR A 6 -42.66 -1.93 -25.09
N SER A 7 -43.51 -2.68 -25.78
CA SER A 7 -43.83 -4.08 -25.52
C SER A 7 -42.64 -5.00 -25.83
N LEU A 8 -41.43 -4.62 -25.38
CA LEU A 8 -40.23 -5.42 -25.52
C LEU A 8 -40.44 -6.78 -24.83
N PRO A 9 -40.18 -7.90 -25.53
CA PRO A 9 -40.18 -9.22 -24.94
C PRO A 9 -39.27 -9.25 -23.72
N PHE A 10 -39.64 -10.04 -22.71
CA PHE A 10 -38.90 -10.13 -21.44
C PHE A 10 -37.39 -10.35 -21.65
N VAL A 11 -37.01 -11.19 -22.63
CA VAL A 11 -35.62 -11.45 -23.00
C VAL A 11 -34.89 -10.18 -23.44
N ALA A 12 -35.51 -9.32 -24.23
CA ALA A 12 -34.90 -8.07 -24.69
C ALA A 12 -34.70 -7.08 -23.53
N ARG A 13 -35.63 -7.05 -22.56
CA ARG A 13 -35.49 -6.24 -21.34
C ARG A 13 -34.31 -6.71 -20.48
N VAL A 14 -34.17 -8.03 -20.30
CA VAL A 14 -33.05 -8.62 -19.56
C VAL A 14 -31.72 -8.38 -20.28
N ALA A 15 -31.69 -8.51 -21.62
CA ALA A 15 -30.49 -8.25 -22.42
C ALA A 15 -30.05 -6.78 -22.32
N LEU A 16 -30.97 -5.83 -22.41
CA LEU A 16 -30.65 -4.40 -22.27
C LEU A 16 -30.20 -4.06 -20.85
N ALA A 17 -30.91 -4.56 -19.83
CA ALA A 17 -30.55 -4.33 -18.43
C ALA A 17 -29.17 -4.91 -18.09
N SER A 18 -28.89 -6.14 -18.53
CA SER A 18 -27.58 -6.78 -18.31
C SER A 18 -26.45 -6.06 -19.04
N THR A 19 -26.68 -5.56 -20.25
CA THR A 19 -25.67 -4.77 -20.98
C THR A 19 -25.37 -3.46 -20.24
N ALA A 20 -26.40 -2.75 -19.78
CA ALA A 20 -26.24 -1.51 -19.02
C ALA A 20 -25.51 -1.73 -17.68
N LEU A 21 -25.91 -2.76 -16.92
CA LEU A 21 -25.26 -3.13 -15.66
C LEU A 21 -23.82 -3.62 -15.89
N GLY A 22 -23.60 -4.44 -16.92
CA GLY A 22 -22.30 -5.00 -17.26
C GLY A 22 -21.30 -3.93 -17.66
N THR A 23 -21.69 -3.01 -18.54
CA THR A 23 -20.81 -1.88 -18.95
C THR A 23 -20.48 -0.97 -17.77
N SER A 24 -21.45 -0.67 -16.90
CA SER A 24 -21.24 0.15 -15.70
C SER A 24 -20.28 -0.53 -14.71
N ALA A 25 -20.49 -1.81 -14.44
CA ALA A 25 -19.65 -2.58 -13.52
C ALA A 25 -18.22 -2.73 -14.05
N LEU A 26 -18.06 -3.03 -15.34
CA LEU A 26 -16.75 -3.18 -15.96
C LEU A 26 -15.96 -1.87 -15.95
N SER A 27 -16.62 -0.74 -16.27
CA SER A 27 -16.00 0.58 -16.22
C SER A 27 -15.53 0.91 -14.79
N THR A 28 -16.38 0.68 -13.79
CA THR A 28 -16.07 0.94 -12.38
C THR A 28 -14.91 0.06 -11.89
N ALA A 29 -14.90 -1.22 -12.27
CA ALA A 29 -13.83 -2.15 -11.94
C ALA A 29 -12.50 -1.75 -12.57
N LEU A 30 -12.50 -1.30 -13.84
CA LEU A 30 -11.30 -0.82 -14.52
C LEU A 30 -10.73 0.44 -13.86
N VAL A 31 -11.58 1.40 -13.52
CA VAL A 31 -11.15 2.61 -12.80
C VAL A 31 -10.56 2.24 -11.44
N GLY A 32 -11.22 1.36 -10.69
CA GLY A 32 -10.70 0.91 -9.40
C GLY A 32 -9.39 0.13 -9.51
N TRP A 33 -9.20 -0.67 -10.57
CA TRP A 33 -7.92 -1.33 -10.83
C TRP A 33 -6.84 -0.29 -11.13
N CYS A 34 -7.06 0.60 -12.11
CA CYS A 34 -6.07 1.60 -12.51
C CYS A 34 -5.75 2.59 -11.39
N GLY A 35 -6.73 2.96 -10.58
CA GLY A 35 -6.59 3.87 -9.44
C GLY A 35 -6.18 3.20 -8.13
N HIS A 36 -6.05 1.87 -8.09
CA HIS A 36 -5.69 1.15 -6.87
C HIS A 36 -4.41 1.70 -6.18
N PRO A 37 -3.31 2.00 -6.90
CA PRO A 37 -2.08 2.50 -6.28
C PRO A 37 -2.09 4.02 -6.06
N TYR A 38 -3.21 4.69 -6.33
CA TYR A 38 -3.30 6.14 -6.18
C TYR A 38 -3.25 6.53 -4.70
N VAL A 39 -2.20 7.25 -4.33
CA VAL A 39 -2.02 7.79 -2.99
C VAL A 39 -2.81 9.09 -2.89
N ALA A 40 -3.85 9.08 -2.06
CA ALA A 40 -4.69 10.24 -1.84
C ALA A 40 -4.02 11.27 -0.92
N THR A 41 -3.35 10.79 0.13
CA THR A 41 -2.61 11.65 1.06
C THR A 41 -1.28 11.02 1.44
N ILE A 42 -0.27 11.87 1.60
CA ILE A 42 1.06 11.50 2.10
C ILE A 42 1.29 12.31 3.36
N ARG A 43 1.66 11.64 4.45
CA ARG A 43 2.01 12.26 5.72
C ARG A 43 3.41 11.82 6.11
N ALA A 44 4.25 12.74 6.56
CA ALA A 44 5.52 12.36 7.16
C ALA A 44 5.24 11.72 8.52
N LEU A 45 5.88 10.59 8.80
CA LEU A 45 5.92 9.98 10.12
C LEU A 45 6.99 10.68 10.96
N THR A 46 6.81 11.98 11.22
CA THR A 46 7.57 12.64 12.29
C THR A 46 6.95 12.16 13.62
N GLU A 47 7.77 11.86 14.63
CA GLU A 47 7.34 11.49 16.00
C GLU A 47 6.52 12.60 16.70
N SER A 48 5.34 12.91 16.18
CA SER A 48 4.35 13.81 16.75
C SER A 48 2.94 13.27 16.55
N SER A 49 2.80 11.94 16.40
CA SER A 49 1.51 11.25 16.47
C SER A 49 1.50 10.41 17.74
N GLU A 50 0.95 11.03 18.78
CA GLU A 50 0.72 10.53 20.13
C GLU A 50 0.37 9.02 20.20
N VAL A 51 1.29 8.21 20.73
CA VAL A 51 0.88 7.12 21.61
C VAL A 51 0.80 7.74 23.02
N LYS A 52 -0.41 7.99 23.49
CA LYS A 52 -0.68 8.20 24.92
C LYS A 52 -0.35 6.92 25.69
N HIS A 53 0.93 6.72 25.98
CA HIS A 53 1.37 5.96 27.15
C HIS A 53 2.50 6.74 27.81
N GLU A 54 2.09 7.62 28.71
CA GLU A 54 2.91 8.19 29.77
C GLU A 54 3.56 7.04 30.56
N LYS A 55 4.86 6.79 30.36
CA LYS A 55 5.93 7.00 31.35
C LYS A 55 7.21 6.24 30.99
N ASP A 56 8.31 6.96 31.19
CA ASP A 56 9.66 6.50 31.46
C ASP A 56 10.64 6.30 30.30
N ALA A 57 11.79 6.96 30.53
CA ALA A 57 13.12 6.79 29.96
C ALA A 57 13.42 7.45 28.59
N ALA A 58 14.10 8.59 28.72
CA ALA A 58 14.98 9.15 27.71
C ALA A 58 15.93 8.08 27.13
N ALA A 59 15.65 7.66 25.91
CA ALA A 59 16.57 6.92 25.06
C ALA A 59 16.43 7.48 23.65
N GLU A 60 17.43 8.28 23.27
CA GLU A 60 17.86 8.60 21.91
C GLU A 60 16.75 8.57 20.83
N ALA A 61 16.11 9.73 20.62
CA ALA A 61 15.14 9.96 19.55
C ALA A 61 15.79 9.71 18.19
N THR A 62 15.71 8.46 17.74
CA THR A 62 16.12 8.05 16.41
C THR A 62 15.09 8.66 15.47
N LYS A 63 15.45 9.73 14.78
CA LYS A 63 14.59 10.43 13.81
C LYS A 63 14.14 9.44 12.72
N ILE A 64 12.99 8.79 12.91
CA ILE A 64 12.42 7.87 11.92
C ILE A 64 11.87 8.73 10.77
N GLU A 65 12.63 8.84 9.67
CA GLU A 65 12.20 9.54 8.46
C GLU A 65 11.27 8.64 7.62
N GLY A 66 10.12 8.28 8.19
CA GLY A 66 9.11 7.47 7.51
C GLY A 66 8.03 8.30 6.80
N VAL A 67 7.28 7.66 5.91
CA VAL A 67 6.09 8.24 5.27
C VAL A 67 4.88 7.32 5.42
N GLN A 68 3.73 7.89 5.70
CA GLN A 68 2.45 7.22 5.68
C GLN A 68 1.67 7.60 4.43
N LEU A 69 1.23 6.59 3.70
CA LEU A 69 0.50 6.70 2.46
C LEU A 69 -0.95 6.27 2.68
N GLU A 70 -1.89 7.14 2.39
CA GLU A 70 -3.32 6.82 2.43
C GLU A 70 -3.81 6.45 1.03
N THR A 71 -4.38 5.25 0.91
CA THR A 71 -4.97 4.73 -0.33
C THR A 71 -6.41 4.30 -0.10
N TYR A 72 -7.19 4.21 -1.17
CA TYR A 72 -8.59 3.81 -1.10
C TYR A 72 -8.83 2.52 -1.88
N THR A 73 -9.67 1.65 -1.33
CA THR A 73 -10.18 0.48 -2.05
C THR A 73 -11.30 0.86 -3.02
N LEU A 74 -11.72 -0.07 -3.90
CA LEU A 74 -12.86 0.14 -4.80
C LEU A 74 -14.14 0.57 -4.06
N THR A 75 -14.35 0.09 -2.83
CA THR A 75 -15.49 0.45 -1.98
C THR A 75 -15.23 1.69 -1.12
N LEU A 76 -14.19 2.49 -1.46
CA LEU A 76 -13.78 3.70 -0.76
C LEU A 76 -13.40 3.49 0.71
N GLN A 77 -13.00 2.27 1.09
CA GLN A 77 -12.43 2.04 2.42
C GLN A 77 -10.96 2.52 2.43
N PRO A 78 -10.56 3.36 3.40
CA PRO A 78 -9.18 3.81 3.53
C PRO A 78 -8.25 2.65 3.93
N ARG A 79 -7.01 2.71 3.45
CA ARG A 79 -5.89 1.84 3.82
C ARG A 79 -4.67 2.71 4.06
N PHE A 80 -4.01 2.50 5.19
CA PHE A 80 -2.83 3.26 5.58
C PHE A 80 -1.59 2.39 5.41
N THR A 81 -0.65 2.80 4.57
CA THR A 81 0.63 2.10 4.41
C THR A 81 1.72 2.97 5.01
N SER A 82 2.32 2.51 6.11
CA SER A 82 3.45 3.16 6.74
C SER A 82 4.73 2.57 6.18
N VAL A 83 5.60 3.41 5.62
CA VAL A 83 6.93 3.07 5.13
C VAL A 83 7.94 3.70 6.08
N TYR A 84 8.72 2.88 6.77
CA TYR A 84 9.63 3.35 7.82
C TYR A 84 10.95 3.88 7.27
N ASP A 85 11.39 3.37 6.12
CA ASP A 85 12.59 3.82 5.42
C ASP A 85 12.26 4.20 3.97
N SER A 86 12.41 5.48 3.66
CA SER A 86 12.17 6.03 2.32
C SER A 86 13.17 5.55 1.26
N ALA A 87 14.32 4.98 1.65
CA ALA A 87 15.28 4.39 0.72
C ALA A 87 14.72 3.19 -0.06
N PHE A 88 13.64 2.59 0.44
CA PHE A 88 12.95 1.47 -0.20
C PHE A 88 11.85 1.92 -1.19
N LEU A 89 11.64 3.23 -1.36
CA LEU A 89 10.76 3.78 -2.38
C LEU A 89 11.55 3.99 -3.67
N THR A 90 11.17 3.29 -4.73
CA THR A 90 11.73 3.45 -6.07
C THR A 90 10.71 4.02 -7.04
N GLU A 91 11.16 4.53 -8.18
CA GLU A 91 10.27 5.02 -9.23
C GLU A 91 9.55 3.83 -9.89
N THR A 92 8.22 3.93 -10.01
CA THR A 92 7.41 2.88 -10.64
C THR A 92 7.19 3.13 -12.12
N ARG A 93 6.94 2.05 -12.86
CA ARG A 93 6.50 2.10 -14.27
C ARG A 93 4.97 2.03 -14.41
N ARG A 94 4.25 1.91 -13.30
CA ARG A 94 2.78 1.76 -13.31
C ARG A 94 2.10 3.10 -13.59
N PRO A 95 1.06 3.13 -14.44
CA PRO A 95 0.26 4.33 -14.60
C PRO A 95 -0.42 4.68 -13.26
N PHE A 96 -0.56 5.97 -12.98
CA PHE A 96 -1.19 6.51 -11.75
C PHE A 96 -0.46 6.24 -10.43
N ALA A 97 0.76 5.70 -10.47
CA ALA A 97 1.65 5.61 -9.32
C ALA A 97 2.98 6.31 -9.64
N LYS A 98 3.57 6.98 -8.66
CA LYS A 98 4.89 7.62 -8.80
C LYS A 98 6.00 6.79 -8.15
N TRP A 99 5.68 6.15 -7.04
CA TRP A 99 6.61 5.33 -6.27
C TRP A 99 6.06 3.93 -6.13
N GLU A 100 6.98 2.97 -6.03
CA GLU A 100 6.69 1.62 -5.60
C GLU A 100 7.70 1.13 -4.55
N LEU A 101 7.29 0.14 -3.76
CA LEU A 101 8.22 -0.56 -2.88
C LEU A 101 9.22 -1.38 -3.70
N ALA A 102 10.51 -1.18 -3.44
CA ALA A 102 11.59 -1.86 -4.14
C ALA A 102 11.55 -3.37 -3.90
N GLU A 103 11.73 -4.15 -4.97
CA GLU A 103 11.86 -5.62 -4.90
C GLU A 103 13.22 -6.06 -4.36
N SER A 104 14.26 -5.28 -4.63
CA SER A 104 15.61 -5.52 -4.14
C SER A 104 16.30 -4.21 -3.89
N VAL A 105 17.04 -4.11 -2.78
CA VAL A 105 17.81 -2.93 -2.43
C VAL A 105 19.28 -3.31 -2.28
N MET A 106 20.15 -2.45 -2.79
CA MET A 106 21.59 -2.51 -2.53
C MET A 106 21.97 -1.31 -1.67
N LEU A 107 22.42 -1.57 -0.45
CA LEU A 107 22.94 -0.51 0.41
C LEU A 107 24.42 -0.32 0.10
N GLN A 108 24.83 0.90 -0.23
CA GLN A 108 26.25 1.24 -0.44
C GLN A 108 27.04 1.33 0.88
N ARG A 109 26.36 1.30 2.03
CA ARG A 109 26.97 1.41 3.35
C ARG A 109 26.91 0.05 4.04
N SER A 110 28.07 -0.57 4.26
CA SER A 110 28.21 -1.67 5.22
C SER A 110 27.87 -1.11 6.60
N SER A 111 26.72 -1.48 7.15
CA SER A 111 26.43 -1.19 8.55
C SER A 111 27.45 -1.94 9.42
N GLU A 112 28.25 -1.20 10.18
CA GLU A 112 29.31 -1.70 11.09
C GLU A 112 28.79 -2.47 12.32
N ASP A 113 27.61 -3.08 12.24
CA ASP A 113 27.08 -3.93 13.31
C ASP A 113 27.20 -5.40 12.91
N GLY A 114 28.22 -6.04 13.48
CA GLY A 114 28.62 -7.44 13.28
C GLY A 114 27.65 -8.49 13.84
N SER A 115 26.34 -8.35 13.63
CA SER A 115 25.38 -9.43 13.91
C SER A 115 25.31 -10.38 12.71
N LYS A 116 25.90 -11.57 12.85
CA LYS A 116 26.05 -12.63 11.83
C LYS A 116 24.76 -13.36 11.44
N THR A 117 23.59 -12.80 11.72
CA THR A 117 22.30 -13.45 11.41
C THR A 117 21.65 -12.69 10.26
N PRO A 118 21.14 -13.37 9.21
CA PRO A 118 20.26 -12.72 8.24
C PRO A 118 19.08 -12.12 9.00
N SER A 119 19.07 -10.80 9.07
CA SER A 119 18.03 -10.06 9.78
C SER A 119 16.87 -9.92 8.80
N GLU A 120 15.69 -10.44 9.17
CA GLU A 120 14.45 -10.01 8.51
C GLU A 120 14.00 -8.70 9.17
N GLU A 121 13.65 -7.72 8.35
CA GLU A 121 13.21 -6.41 8.82
C GLU A 121 11.92 -6.00 8.10
N THR A 122 10.95 -5.47 8.84
CA THR A 122 9.71 -4.97 8.25
C THR A 122 9.89 -3.50 7.88
N VAL A 123 9.92 -3.24 6.59
CA VAL A 123 10.19 -1.91 6.02
C VAL A 123 8.90 -1.12 5.83
N ALA A 124 7.81 -1.82 5.53
CA ALA A 124 6.50 -1.19 5.39
C ALA A 124 5.39 -2.10 5.89
N GLU A 125 4.33 -1.50 6.42
CA GLU A 125 3.13 -2.20 6.85
C GLU A 125 1.89 -1.51 6.30
N THR A 126 0.93 -2.29 5.81
CA THR A 126 -0.39 -1.79 5.41
C THR A 126 -1.41 -2.17 6.48
N MET A 127 -2.14 -1.18 6.99
CA MET A 127 -3.14 -1.30 8.04
C MET A 127 -4.52 -0.85 7.54
N ASP A 128 -5.56 -1.35 8.20
CA ASP A 128 -6.92 -0.81 8.05
C ASP A 128 -7.19 0.38 9.00
N THR A 129 -8.39 0.93 8.92
CA THR A 129 -8.84 2.03 9.80
C THR A 129 -8.96 1.64 11.27
N GLN A 130 -8.97 0.34 11.59
CA GLN A 130 -8.99 -0.20 12.96
C GLN A 130 -7.57 -0.50 13.48
N GLY A 131 -6.53 -0.23 12.69
CA GLY A 131 -5.13 -0.53 13.03
C GLY A 131 -4.75 -2.00 12.83
N LYS A 132 -5.59 -2.81 12.18
CA LYS A 132 -5.25 -4.21 11.87
C LYS A 132 -4.28 -4.26 10.70
N VAL A 133 -3.11 -4.86 10.90
CA VAL A 133 -2.14 -5.12 9.83
C VAL A 133 -2.72 -6.13 8.84
N LEU A 134 -2.81 -5.71 7.57
CA LEU A 134 -3.31 -6.50 6.45
C LEU A 134 -2.18 -7.14 5.65
N GLY A 135 -1.01 -6.50 5.67
CA GLY A 135 0.18 -6.98 5.00
C GLY A 135 1.43 -6.24 5.44
N ARG A 136 2.57 -6.89 5.20
CA ARG A 136 3.91 -6.43 5.54
C ARG A 136 4.84 -6.57 4.35
N TRP A 137 5.72 -5.61 4.18
CA TRP A 137 6.84 -5.66 3.26
C TRP A 137 8.10 -5.92 4.07
N ILE A 138 8.66 -7.12 3.89
CA ILE A 138 9.76 -7.62 4.71
C ILE A 138 10.99 -7.71 3.80
N VAL A 139 12.10 -7.13 4.24
CA VAL A 139 13.40 -7.33 3.58
C VAL A 139 14.16 -8.44 4.30
N SER A 140 14.68 -9.37 3.52
CA SER A 140 15.61 -10.41 3.97
C SER A 140 17.01 -10.00 3.52
N TRP A 141 17.88 -9.67 4.48
CA TRP A 141 19.26 -9.26 4.19
C TRP A 141 20.18 -10.48 3.99
N ASN A 142 21.14 -10.36 3.06
CA ASN A 142 22.24 -11.31 2.97
C ASN A 142 23.19 -11.20 4.18
N GLU A 143 24.08 -12.18 4.35
CA GLU A 143 25.05 -12.22 5.48
C GLU A 143 25.95 -10.97 5.54
N GLU A 144 26.19 -10.34 4.40
CA GLU A 144 27.01 -9.13 4.26
C GLU A 144 26.20 -7.82 4.44
N ARG A 145 24.86 -7.89 4.59
CA ARG A 145 23.93 -6.74 4.61
C ARG A 145 24.09 -5.75 3.43
N THR A 146 24.63 -6.21 2.31
CA THR A 146 24.84 -5.42 1.10
C THR A 146 23.66 -5.52 0.14
N LYS A 147 22.94 -6.66 0.16
CA LYS A 147 21.80 -6.93 -0.73
C LYS A 147 20.62 -7.43 0.10
N GLY A 148 19.50 -6.70 0.01
CA GLY A 148 18.21 -7.09 0.60
C GLY A 148 17.25 -7.56 -0.49
N GLU A 149 16.64 -8.72 -0.29
CA GLU A 149 15.52 -9.19 -1.11
C GLU A 149 14.21 -8.91 -0.37
N CYS A 150 13.30 -8.20 -1.02
CA CYS A 150 12.03 -7.82 -0.42
C CYS A 150 10.93 -8.81 -0.78
N ARG A 151 10.22 -9.28 0.24
CA ARG A 151 9.06 -10.16 0.11
C ARG A 151 7.80 -9.52 0.64
N ARG A 152 6.69 -9.82 -0.04
CA ARG A 152 5.35 -9.45 0.38
C ARG A 152 4.76 -10.52 1.29
N GLU A 153 4.23 -10.11 2.43
CA GLU A 153 3.38 -10.94 3.26
C GLU A 153 1.98 -10.33 3.36
N GLY A 154 0.94 -11.08 3.03
CA GLY A 154 -0.45 -10.59 3.07
C GLY A 154 -0.81 -9.59 1.95
N LYS A 155 -1.70 -8.64 2.28
CA LYS A 155 -2.22 -7.62 1.35
C LYS A 155 -1.43 -6.31 1.49
N VAL A 156 -0.43 -6.15 0.64
CA VAL A 156 0.38 -4.94 0.54
C VAL A 156 0.18 -4.27 -0.81
N GLN A 157 0.07 -2.94 -0.78
CA GLN A 157 0.17 -2.11 -1.97
C GLN A 157 1.64 -1.84 -2.25
N ARG A 158 2.14 -2.41 -3.35
CA ARG A 158 3.49 -2.14 -3.84
C ARG A 158 3.48 -0.87 -4.67
#